data_AF-A0A935JTM7-F1
#
_entry.id   AF-A0A935JTM7-F1
#
_cell.length_a   1.000
_cell.length_b   1.000
_cell.length_c   1.000
_cell.angle_alpha   90.00
_cell.angle_beta   90.00
_cell.angle_gamma   90.00
#
_symmetry.space_group_name_H-M   'P 1'
#
loop_
_entity.id
_entity.type
_entity.pdbx_description
1 polymer ?
#
loop_
_entity_poly.entity_id
_entity_poly.type
_entity_poly.pdbx_seq_one_letter_code
_entity_poly.pdbx_strand_id
1 'polypeptide(L)' 'MNRIKPVAQTAKEIGVNENTLHTWINKYSRPVDNIKAVRTDEHLYEELKRLKKEVIRLTEERDLLKKAAAYFAKEQR' A
#
# COMPACT_ATOMS: atom_id res chain seq x y z
N MET A 1 -4.94 -34.74 -6.24
CA MET A 1 -4.82 -34.56 -7.70
C MET A 1 -5.69 -33.40 -8.11
N ASN A 2 -5.09 -32.25 -8.43
CA ASN A 2 -5.83 -31.09 -8.93
C ASN A 2 -6.18 -31.37 -10.41
N ARG A 3 -7.41 -31.82 -10.69
CA ARG A 3 -7.82 -32.10 -12.06
C ARG A 3 -8.09 -30.77 -12.76
N ILE A 4 -7.19 -30.38 -13.66
CA ILE A 4 -7.42 -29.27 -14.57
C ILE A 4 -8.62 -29.67 -15.44
N LYS A 5 -9.78 -29.06 -15.19
CA LYS A 5 -10.98 -29.24 -16.01
C LYS A 5 -10.98 -28.22 -17.14
N PRO A 6 -11.29 -28.61 -18.39
CA PRO A 6 -11.48 -27.67 -19.49
C PRO A 6 -12.54 -26.61 -19.15
N VAL A 7 -12.37 -25.37 -19.64
CA VAL A 7 -13.31 -24.26 -19.41
C VAL A 7 -14.73 -24.63 -19.87
N ALA A 8 -14.86 -25.30 -21.02
CA ALA A 8 -16.12 -25.83 -21.53
C ALA A 8 -16.83 -26.77 -20.54
N GLN A 9 -16.08 -27.63 -19.86
CA GLN A 9 -16.65 -28.59 -18.90
C GLN A 9 -17.13 -27.85 -17.66
N THR A 10 -16.31 -26.95 -17.11
CA THR A 10 -16.68 -26.13 -15.97
C THR A 10 -17.88 -25.24 -16.27
N ALA A 11 -17.95 -24.65 -17.47
CA ALA A 11 -19.08 -23.82 -17.90
C ALA A 11 -20.41 -24.59 -17.89
N LYS A 12 -20.39 -25.84 -18.39
CA LYS A 12 -21.56 -26.74 -18.36
C LYS A 12 -21.95 -27.12 -16.94
N GLU A 13 -20.99 -27.42 -16.07
CA GLU A 13 -21.25 -27.78 -14.66
C GLU A 13 -21.95 -26.66 -13.88
N ILE A 14 -21.59 -25.40 -14.16
CA ILE A 14 -22.15 -24.23 -13.47
C ILE A 14 -23.30 -23.55 -14.24
N GLY A 15 -23.72 -24.11 -15.37
CA GLY A 15 -24.86 -23.62 -16.16
C GLY A 15 -24.63 -22.28 -16.84
N VAL A 16 -23.39 -21.94 -17.20
CA VAL A 16 -23.07 -20.69 -17.92
C VAL A 16 -22.57 -20.97 -19.33
N ASN A 17 -22.67 -19.97 -20.20
CA ASN A 17 -22.05 -20.03 -21.52
C ASN A 17 -20.51 -20.03 -21.40
N GLU A 18 -19.83 -20.83 -22.20
CA GLU A 18 -18.38 -20.93 -22.25
C GLU A 18 -17.70 -19.57 -22.53
N ASN A 19 -18.25 -18.76 -23.43
CA ASN A 19 -17.75 -17.41 -23.73
C ASN A 19 -17.88 -16.47 -22.52
N THR A 20 -18.94 -16.62 -21.72
CA THR A 20 -19.12 -15.85 -20.48
C THR A 20 -18.05 -16.24 -19.46
N LEU A 21 -17.76 -17.53 -19.33
CA LEU A 21 -16.72 -18.00 -18.42
C LEU A 21 -15.32 -17.56 -18.89
N HIS A 22 -15.01 -17.61 -20.18
CA HIS A 22 -13.77 -17.04 -20.74
C HIS A 22 -13.66 -15.54 -20.46
N THR A 23 -14.76 -14.80 -20.59
CA THR A 23 -14.80 -13.37 -20.28
C THR A 23 -14.46 -13.11 -18.82
N TRP A 24 -15.04 -13.87 -17.90
CA TRP A 24 -14.73 -13.77 -16.47
C TRP A 24 -13.29 -14.16 -16.16
N ILE A 25 -12.79 -15.27 -16.72
CA ILE A 25 -11.39 -15.66 -16.58
C ILE A 25 -10.49 -14.53 -17.06
N ASN A 26 -10.71 -13.97 -18.25
CA ASN A 26 -9.87 -12.87 -18.75
C ASN A 26 -9.95 -11.60 -17.88
N LYS A 27 -11.12 -11.32 -17.29
CA LYS A 27 -11.34 -10.15 -16.42
C LYS A 27 -10.71 -10.32 -15.03
N TYR A 28 -10.69 -11.54 -14.48
CA TYR A 28 -10.33 -11.81 -13.10
C TYR A 28 -9.06 -12.67 -12.93
N SER A 29 -8.53 -13.26 -14.01
CA SER A 29 -7.27 -14.02 -14.03
C SER A 29 -6.05 -13.13 -14.21
N ARG A 30 -6.23 -11.85 -14.56
CA ARG A 30 -5.13 -10.90 -14.44
C ARG A 30 -4.85 -10.74 -12.95
N PRO A 31 -3.63 -11.03 -12.46
CA PRO A 31 -3.25 -10.55 -11.15
C PRO A 31 -3.47 -9.03 -11.15
N VAL A 32 -3.86 -8.51 -10.00
CA VAL A 32 -4.12 -7.10 -9.78
C VAL A 32 -2.81 -6.32 -9.90
N ASP A 33 -2.24 -6.24 -11.10
CA ASP A 33 -0.95 -5.59 -11.38
C ASP A 33 -1.08 -4.06 -11.28
N ASN A 34 -2.31 -3.54 -11.28
CA ASN A 34 -2.58 -2.13 -11.02
C ASN A 34 -2.46 -1.71 -9.54
N ILE A 35 -2.30 -2.65 -8.59
CA ILE A 35 -2.04 -2.29 -7.18
C ILE A 35 -0.55 -2.42 -6.82
N LYS A 36 0.23 -3.20 -7.57
CA LYS A 36 1.67 -3.39 -7.30
C LYS A 36 2.57 -2.29 -7.87
N ALA A 37 2.16 -1.63 -8.96
CA ALA A 37 3.00 -0.60 -9.60
C ALA A 37 3.19 0.68 -8.75
N VAL A 38 2.31 0.96 -7.80
CA VAL A 38 2.39 2.15 -6.91
C VAL A 38 3.10 1.83 -5.58
N ARG A 39 3.36 0.56 -5.28
CA ARG A 39 3.96 0.10 -4.02
C ARG A 39 5.18 -0.76 -4.29
N THR A 40 6.13 -0.26 -5.08
CA THR A 40 7.46 -0.87 -5.10
C THR A 40 8.15 -0.59 -3.77
N ASP A 41 8.99 -1.52 -3.31
CA ASP A 41 9.78 -1.36 -2.08
C ASP A 41 10.63 -0.08 -2.10
N GLU A 42 11.02 0.38 -3.29
CA GLU A 42 11.74 1.62 -3.52
C GLU A 42 10.91 2.86 -3.15
N HIS A 43 9.64 2.95 -3.59
CA HIS A 43 8.75 4.06 -3.21
C HIS A 43 8.52 4.09 -1.69
N LEU A 44 8.32 2.92 -1.07
CA LEU A 44 8.17 2.81 0.38
C LEU A 44 9.45 3.22 1.12
N TYR A 45 10.62 2.89 0.58
CA TYR A 45 11.91 3.27 1.16
C TYR A 45 12.16 4.78 1.08
N GLU A 46 11.85 5.41 -0.06
CA GLU A 46 11.95 6.87 -0.22
C GLU A 46 11.00 7.61 0.72
N GLU A 47 9.76 7.13 0.84
CA GLU A 47 8.77 7.68 1.76
C GLU A 47 9.21 7.52 3.23
N LEU A 48 9.73 6.36 3.61
CA LEU A 48 10.31 6.14 4.94
C LEU A 48 11.49 7.07 5.21
N LYS A 49 12.37 7.28 4.23
CA LYS A 49 13.52 8.19 4.35
C LYS A 49 13.06 9.63 4.52
N ARG A 50 12.05 10.07 3.78
CA ARG A 50 11.44 11.40 3.90
C ARG A 50 10.84 11.60 5.29
N LEU A 51 10.01 10.65 5.74
CA LEU A 51 9.35 10.70 7.04
C LEU A 51 10.35 10.72 8.20
N LYS A 52 11.40 9.90 8.15
CA LYS A 52 12.45 9.92 9.19
C LYS A 52 13.15 11.28 9.31
N LYS A 53 13.43 11.94 8.18
CA LYS A 53 14.03 13.29 8.19
C LYS A 53 13.09 14.31 8.81
N GLU A 54 11.79 14.22 8.49
CA GLU A 54 10.79 15.14 9.01
C GLU A 54 10.58 14.96 10.51
N VAL A 55 10.56 13.72 11.00
CA VAL A 55 10.50 13.43 12.44
C VAL A 55 11.69 14.03 13.18
N ILE A 56 12.92 13.91 12.63
CA ILE A 56 14.11 14.51 13.26
C ILE A 56 13.95 16.03 13.35
N ARG A 57 13.63 16.70 12.24
CA ARG A 57 13.44 18.15 12.21
C ARG A 57 12.39 18.62 13.21
N LEU A 58 11.20 18.00 13.21
CA LEU A 58 10.12 18.37 14.11
C LEU A 58 10.48 18.12 15.58
N THR A 59 11.28 17.09 15.86
CA THR A 59 11.76 16.81 17.22
C THR A 59 12.73 17.90 17.68
N GLU A 60 13.66 18.32 16.83
CA GLU A 60 14.61 19.40 17.12
C GLU A 60 13.90 20.74 17.34
N GLU A 61 12.95 21.10 16.47
CA GLU A 61 12.13 22.31 16.60
C GLU A 61 11.34 22.31 17.91
N ARG A 62 10.67 21.20 18.23
CA ARG A 62 9.94 21.04 19.49
C ARG A 62 10.87 21.22 20.69
N ASP A 63 12.06 20.64 20.65
CA ASP A 63 13.00 20.69 21.77
C ASP A 63 13.61 22.07 21.96
N LEU A 64 13.87 22.79 20.86
CA LEU A 64 14.27 24.18 20.90
C LEU A 64 13.18 25.06 21.54
N LEU A 65 11.93 24.90 21.10
CA LEU A 65 10.80 25.64 21.65
C LEU A 65 10.60 25.35 23.15
N LYS A 66 10.72 24.08 23.57
CA LYS A 66 10.67 23.71 24.98
C LYS A 66 11.78 24.37 25.80
N LYS A 67 13.02 24.40 25.28
CA LYS A 67 14.14 25.06 25.95
C LYS A 67 13.91 26.57 26.05
N ALA A 68 13.43 27.20 24.98
CA ALA A 68 13.09 28.62 24.98
C ALA A 68 12.01 28.95 26.01
N ALA A 69 10.91 28.19 26.02
CA ALA A 69 9.83 28.36 27.00
C ALA A 69 10.33 28.21 28.45
N ALA A 70 11.17 27.22 28.71
CA ALA A 70 11.76 27.00 30.03
C ALA A 70 12.72 28.13 30.44
N TYR A 71 13.49 28.69 29.49
CA TYR A 71 14.35 29.84 29.73
C TYR A 71 13.53 31.08 30.09
N PHE A 72 12.52 31.43 29.29
CA PHE A 72 11.66 32.58 29.54
C PHE A 72 10.87 32.45 30.86
N ALA A 73 10.40 31.25 31.20
CA ALA A 73 9.70 31.03 32.47
C ALA A 73 10.61 31.21 33.71
N LYS A 74 11.93 31.01 33.57
CA LYS A 74 12.90 31.26 34.65
C LYS A 74 13.24 32.74 34.79
N GLU A 75 13.31 33.48 33.68
CA GLU A 75 13.63 34.92 33.66
C GLU A 75 12.46 35.80 34.16
N GLN A 76 11.24 35.28 34.16
CA GLN A 76 10.03 35.96 34.68
C GLN A 76 9.87 35.88 36.21
N ARG A 77 10.84 35.30 36.92
CA ARG A 77 10.79 35.06 38.38
C ARG A 77 11.82 35.92 39.10
#